data_AF-A0A081C0Q3-F1
#
_entry.id   AF-A0A081C0Q3-F1
#
_cell.length_a   1.000
_cell.length_b   1.000
_cell.length_c   1.000
_cell.angle_alpha   90.00
_cell.angle_beta   90.00
_cell.angle_gamma   90.00
#
_symmetry.space_group_name_H-M   'P 1'
#
loop_
_entity.id
_entity.type
_entity.pdbx_description
1 polymer ?
#
loop_
_entity_poly.entity_id
_entity_poly.type
_entity_poly.pdbx_seq_one_letter_code
_entity_poly.pdbx_strand_id
1 'polypeptide(L)'
;MSTYKIRVHIEMIPCEESPMTTPIKEPDGSLSFVLSETDAVNIDRCEQALFQTTYPSLRETLATHLSAMSKKKLMSSRRRASW
;
A
#
# COMPACT_ATOMS: atom_id res chain seq x y z
N MET A 1 22.22 -1.86 14.21
CA MET A 1 21.20 -1.04 13.51
C MET A 1 20.02 -1.92 13.22
N SER A 2 18.79 -1.48 13.51
CA SER A 2 17.59 -2.20 13.08
C SER A 2 17.33 -1.94 11.61
N THR A 3 17.22 -3.02 10.82
CA THR A 3 16.89 -2.98 9.39
C THR A 3 15.40 -3.27 9.21
N TYR A 4 14.80 -2.68 8.17
CA TYR A 4 13.38 -2.86 7.85
C TYR A 4 13.25 -3.21 6.36
N LYS A 5 12.35 -4.12 6.03
CA LYS A 5 12.06 -4.53 4.65
C LYS A 5 10.65 -4.11 4.30
N ILE A 6 10.51 -3.35 3.20
CA ILE A 6 9.22 -3.11 2.55
C ILE A 6 9.17 -4.05 1.34
N ARG A 7 8.07 -4.79 1.19
CA ARG A 7 7.83 -5.68 0.04
C ARG A 7 6.50 -5.32 -0.57
N VAL A 8 6.48 -5.15 -1.88
CA VAL A 8 5.27 -4.93 -2.68
C VAL A 8 5.24 -6.05 -3.73
N HIS A 9 4.06 -6.64 -3.94
CA HIS A 9 3.83 -7.62 -4.99
C HIS A 9 2.68 -7.10 -5.85
N ILE A 10 2.87 -7.08 -7.16
CA ILE A 10 1.90 -6.60 -8.14
C ILE A 10 1.83 -7.68 -9.21
N GLU A 11 0.61 -8.07 -9.55
CA GLU A 11 0.32 -9.01 -10.62
C GLU A 11 -0.76 -8.43 -11.53
N MET A 12 -0.69 -8.80 -12.81
CA MET A 12 -1.68 -8.42 -13.80
C MET A 12 -1.99 -9.69 -14.59
N ILE A 13 -3.23 -10.17 -14.47
CA ILE A 13 -3.68 -11.45 -15.03
C ILE A 13 -4.95 -11.21 -15.84
N PRO A 14 -5.20 -11.99 -16.91
CA PRO A 14 -6.49 -11.98 -17.59
C PRO A 14 -7.62 -12.35 -16.62
N CYS A 15 -8.75 -11.65 -16.72
CA CYS A 15 -9.95 -11.91 -15.92
C CYS A 15 -11.21 -11.60 -16.74
N GLU A 16 -12.33 -12.26 -16.41
CA GLU A 16 -13.65 -12.06 -17.04
C GLU A 16 -14.56 -11.09 -16.26
N GLU A 17 -14.03 -10.42 -15.24
CA GLU A 17 -14.77 -9.43 -14.44
C GLU A 17 -15.02 -8.13 -15.20
N SER A 18 -16.09 -7.41 -14.83
CA SER A 18 -16.39 -6.10 -15.41
C SER A 18 -15.39 -5.03 -14.93
N PRO A 19 -14.98 -4.09 -15.80
CA PRO A 19 -14.10 -2.99 -15.40
C PRO A 19 -14.65 -2.20 -14.22
N MET A 20 -13.77 -1.82 -13.30
CA MET A 20 -14.11 -1.12 -12.08
C MET A 20 -13.67 0.34 -12.14
N THR A 21 -14.38 1.20 -11.42
CA THR A 21 -14.00 2.62 -11.24
C THR A 21 -13.24 2.87 -9.95
N THR A 22 -13.27 1.93 -9.01
CA THR A 22 -12.60 2.00 -7.70
C THR A 22 -12.01 0.64 -7.35
N PRO A 23 -10.81 0.60 -6.73
CA PRO A 23 -10.22 -0.65 -6.28
C PRO A 23 -11.05 -1.30 -5.17
N ILE A 24 -11.07 -2.63 -5.16
CA ILE A 24 -11.75 -3.43 -4.14
C ILE A 24 -10.71 -4.04 -3.21
N LYS A 25 -11.06 -4.14 -1.93
CA LYS A 25 -10.27 -4.87 -0.95
C LYS A 25 -10.75 -6.31 -0.86
N GLU A 26 -9.85 -7.21 -1.19
CA GLU A 26 -10.11 -8.64 -1.19
C GLU A 26 -10.11 -9.22 0.23
N PRO A 27 -10.70 -10.41 0.45
CA PRO A 27 -10.74 -11.06 1.76
C PRO A 27 -9.36 -11.34 2.37
N ASP A 28 -8.35 -11.57 1.54
CA ASP A 28 -6.95 -11.78 1.95
C ASP A 28 -6.22 -10.46 2.29
N GLY A 29 -6.89 -9.32 2.12
CA GLY A 29 -6.35 -7.98 2.36
C GLY A 29 -5.57 -7.40 1.19
N SER A 30 -5.46 -8.12 0.06
CA SER A 30 -4.97 -7.57 -1.19
C SER A 30 -5.95 -6.55 -1.76
N LEU A 31 -5.49 -5.77 -2.73
CA LEU A 31 -6.31 -4.79 -3.43
C LEU A 31 -6.29 -5.12 -4.92
N SER A 32 -7.48 -5.21 -5.50
CA SER A 32 -7.70 -5.54 -6.90
C SER A 32 -8.29 -4.34 -7.64
N PHE A 33 -8.00 -4.25 -8.94
CA PHE A 33 -8.60 -3.28 -9.83
C PHE A 33 -8.71 -3.89 -11.22
N VAL A 34 -9.94 -3.96 -11.74
CA VAL A 34 -10.21 -4.54 -13.05
C VAL A 34 -10.19 -3.45 -14.11
N LEU A 35 -9.24 -3.56 -15.05
CA LEU A 35 -9.11 -2.69 -16.21
C LEU A 35 -9.90 -3.23 -17.39
N SER A 36 -10.41 -2.33 -18.24
CA SER A 36 -10.87 -2.71 -19.57
C SER A 36 -9.69 -3.13 -20.46
N GLU A 37 -9.93 -3.92 -21.51
CA GLU A 37 -8.88 -4.30 -22.47
C GLU A 37 -8.22 -3.07 -23.11
N THR A 38 -9.02 -2.04 -23.39
CA THR A 38 -8.53 -0.76 -23.94
C THR A 38 -7.64 0.00 -22.96
N ASP A 39 -7.92 -0.05 -21.66
CA ASP A 39 -7.10 0.61 -20.65
C ASP A 39 -5.86 -0.23 -20.29
N ALA A 40 -5.95 -1.56 -20.35
CA ALA A 40 -4.86 -2.48 -20.04
C ALA A 40 -3.66 -2.35 -20.99
N VAL A 41 -3.87 -1.81 -22.20
CA VAL A 41 -2.81 -1.52 -23.18
C VAL A 41 -2.31 -0.07 -23.13
N ASN A 42 -2.81 0.75 -22.20
CA ASN A 42 -2.44 2.15 -22.03
C ASN A 42 -1.63 2.33 -20.73
N ILE A 43 -0.37 2.73 -20.85
CA ILE A 43 0.55 2.87 -19.71
C ILE A 43 0.03 3.86 -18.66
N ASP A 44 -0.50 5.02 -19.08
CA ASP A 44 -0.98 6.05 -18.16
C ASP A 44 -2.19 5.55 -17.37
N ARG A 45 -3.04 4.74 -18.01
CA ARG A 45 -4.21 4.12 -17.36
C ARG A 45 -3.80 3.05 -16.37
N CYS A 46 -2.84 2.20 -16.74
CA CYS A 46 -2.27 1.20 -15.84
C CYS A 46 -1.62 1.86 -14.61
N GLU A 47 -0.83 2.92 -14.80
CA GLU A 47 -0.21 3.68 -13.71
C GLU A 47 -1.26 4.33 -12.81
N GLN A 48 -2.31 4.92 -13.40
CA GLN A 48 -3.40 5.51 -12.64
C GLN A 48 -4.13 4.47 -11.78
N ALA A 49 -4.45 3.29 -12.33
CA ALA A 49 -5.08 2.21 -11.59
C ALA A 49 -4.19 1.69 -10.46
N LEU A 50 -2.89 1.49 -10.73
CA LEU A 50 -1.92 1.10 -9.70
C LEU A 50 -1.80 2.15 -8.61
N PHE A 51 -1.80 3.44 -8.95
CA PHE A 51 -1.76 4.52 -7.96
C PHE A 51 -3.00 4.50 -7.06
N GLN A 52 -4.20 4.40 -7.64
CA GLN A 52 -5.46 4.32 -6.90
C GLN A 52 -5.50 3.09 -5.97
N THR A 53 -4.97 1.97 -6.45
CA THR A 53 -4.95 0.70 -5.73
C THR A 53 -3.91 0.73 -4.60
N THR A 54 -2.68 1.16 -4.87
CA THR A 54 -1.57 0.98 -3.93
C THR A 54 -1.39 2.13 -2.93
N TYR A 55 -1.71 3.36 -3.32
CA TYR A 55 -1.39 4.54 -2.52
C TYR A 55 -2.09 4.57 -1.15
N PRO A 56 -3.37 4.21 -0.99
CA PRO A 56 -4.02 4.15 0.31
C PRO A 56 -3.32 3.21 1.30
N SER A 57 -3.02 1.98 0.87
CA SER A 57 -2.31 0.98 1.70
C SER A 57 -0.90 1.41 2.05
N LEU A 58 -0.18 2.03 1.10
CA LEU A 58 1.15 2.57 1.34
C LEU A 58 1.09 3.68 2.38
N ARG A 59 0.14 4.60 2.25
CA ARG A 59 -0.02 5.73 3.17
C ARG A 59 -0.36 5.29 4.59
N GLU A 60 -1.25 4.32 4.74
CA GLU A 60 -1.64 3.75 6.03
C GLU A 60 -0.49 3.00 6.70
N THR A 61 0.21 2.14 5.94
CA THR A 61 1.34 1.35 6.44
C THR A 61 2.45 2.26 6.96
N LEU A 62 2.83 3.28 6.18
CA LEU A 62 3.84 4.25 6.59
C LEU A 62 3.40 5.06 7.81
N ALA A 63 2.14 5.53 7.84
CA ALA A 63 1.60 6.27 8.99
C ALA A 63 1.70 5.46 10.28
N THR A 64 1.30 4.19 10.22
CA THR A 64 1.31 3.27 11.36
C THR A 64 2.74 3.01 11.84
N HIS A 65 3.64 2.71 10.91
CA HIS A 65 5.05 2.46 11.23
C HIS A 65 5.73 3.67 11.86
N LEU A 66 5.60 4.85 11.25
CA LEU A 66 6.22 6.09 11.73
C LEU A 66 5.66 6.52 13.09
N SER A 67 4.36 6.29 13.32
CA SER A 67 3.73 6.52 14.62
C SER A 67 4.30 5.61 15.71
N ALA A 68 4.47 4.31 15.42
CA ALA A 68 5.09 3.37 16.35
C ALA A 68 6.55 3.73 16.66
N MET A 69 7.31 4.13 15.63
CA MET A 69 8.70 4.58 15.79
C MET A 69 8.80 5.84 16.65
N SER A 70 7.89 6.79 16.45
CA SER A 70 7.81 8.02 17.24
C SER A 70 7.52 7.73 18.72
N LYS A 71 6.54 6.87 18.99
CA LYS A 71 6.21 6.40 20.36
C LYS A 71 7.42 5.71 21.01
N LYS A 72 8.09 4.80 20.29
CA LYS A 72 9.30 4.11 20.78
C LYS A 72 10.42 5.10 21.12
N LYS A 73 10.65 6.09 20.27
CA LYS A 73 11.65 7.15 20.51
C LYS A 73 11.33 7.92 21.79
N LEU A 74 10.08 8.34 21.97
CA LEU A 74 9.62 9.08 23.16
C LEU A 74 9.78 8.26 24.45
N MET A 75 9.46 6.97 24.42
CA MET A 75 9.66 6.08 25.58
C MET A 75 11.14 5.91 25.90
N SER A 76 12.00 5.82 24.89
CA SER A 76 13.46 5.68 25.08
C SER A 76 14.13 6.96 25.60
N SER A 77 13.58 8.14 25.30
CA SER A 77 14.09 9.42 25.82
C SER A 77 13.62 9.67 27.25
N ARG A 78 12.36 9.35 27.58
CA ARG A 78 11.84 9.44 28.96
C ARG A 78 12.62 8.55 29.94
N ARG A 79 12.96 7.32 29.53
CA ARG A 79 13.79 6.41 30.35
C ARG A 79 15.21 6.90 30.60
N ARG A 80 15.75 7.78 29.74
CA ARG A 80 17.09 8.38 29.91
C ARG A 80 17.10 9.66 30.73
N ALA A 81 15.96 10.33 30.87
CA ALA A 81 15.83 11.57 31.64
C ALA A 81 15.42 11.33 33.11
N SER A 82 15.09 10.09 33.48
CA SER A 82 14.68 9.67 34.82
C SER A 82 15.78 8.95 35.60
N TRP A 83 17.05 9.17 35.23
CA TRP A 83 18.27 8.68 35.88
C TRP A 83 19.19 9.87 36.16
#